data_AF-A0A068ZB38-F1
#
_entry.id   AF-A0A068ZB38-F1
#
_cell.length_a   1.000
_cell.length_b   1.000
_cell.length_c   1.000
_cell.angle_alpha   90.00
_cell.angle_beta   90.00
_cell.angle_gamma   90.00
#
_symmetry.space_group_name_H-M   'P 1'
#
loop_
_entity.id
_entity.type
_entity.pdbx_description
1 polymer ?
#
loop_
_entity_poly.entity_id
_entity_poly.type
_entity_poly.pdbx_seq_one_letter_code
_entity_poly.pdbx_strand_id
1 'polypeptide(L)'
;MTLKTTIIVSALLSLPVLSAHAAQELTPEKAAGLQPFDRITITGRFNAINEAVAAVSHHADKLGADSFYIQGSNSNNNSGNWRVTADLYHKSAPEVSKEPKYRIFNGVNELPKEQAYLLEPYDTVRVSGFYRSQPDVNEAVAKEARKKGAASFFIVRQIDANQGGNQFITAYIYKADAPKRRVQSPDVIPADSDAGRTALAAGGAAAANVEIPGVASSGSPSRNVGRLFETQASTGKRYTVTLPNGTQIQEVNNVTASQMVPFDSITFSGHFYSMTDVSSEVAKRAAKKGAKYYHVTRQWQNGSGGNLTISADLFK
;
A
#
# COMPACT_ATOMS: atom_id res chain seq x y z
N MET A 1 13.58 5.36 2.84
CA MET A 1 13.42 6.77 3.26
C MET A 1 12.23 7.34 2.53
N THR A 2 11.37 7.98 3.29
CA THR A 2 10.03 8.46 2.94
C THR A 2 10.06 9.51 1.83
N LEU A 3 9.27 9.29 0.78
CA LEU A 3 8.93 10.35 -0.16
C LEU A 3 8.10 11.37 0.62
N LYS A 4 8.73 12.51 0.91
CA LYS A 4 8.08 13.70 1.43
C LYS A 4 7.14 14.22 0.35
N THR A 5 5.91 13.75 0.36
CA THR A 5 4.80 14.52 -0.23
C THR A 5 4.66 15.73 0.67
N THR A 6 5.25 16.86 0.25
CA THR A 6 4.95 18.16 0.83
C THR A 6 3.50 18.46 0.49
N ILE A 7 2.58 17.91 1.27
CA ILE A 7 1.20 18.36 1.36
C ILE A 7 1.32 19.75 1.97
N ILE A 8 1.33 20.77 1.13
CA ILE A 8 1.25 22.15 1.59
C ILE A 8 -0.13 22.28 2.23
N VAL A 9 -0.09 22.57 3.52
CA VAL A 9 -1.22 22.82 4.42
C VAL A 9 -2.31 23.60 3.69
N SER A 10 -3.46 22.96 3.49
CA SER A 10 -4.73 23.63 3.22
C SER A 10 -5.03 24.53 4.42
N ALA A 11 -4.66 25.80 4.34
CA ALA A 11 -5.24 26.80 5.22
C ALA A 11 -6.66 27.06 4.71
N LEU A 12 -7.61 26.20 5.13
CA LEU A 12 -9.03 26.56 5.16
C LEU A 12 -9.15 27.78 6.08
N LEU A 13 -8.88 28.97 5.54
CA LEU A 13 -9.31 30.22 6.13
C LEU A 13 -10.84 30.16 6.09
N SER A 14 -11.43 29.71 7.19
CA SER A 14 -12.84 29.82 7.50
C SER A 14 -13.19 31.30 7.71
N LEU A 15 -13.09 32.08 6.65
CA LEU A 15 -13.70 33.40 6.57
C LEU A 15 -15.08 33.21 5.91
N PRO A 16 -16.16 33.76 6.48
CA PRO A 16 -17.46 33.75 5.83
C PRO A 16 -17.37 34.67 4.61
N VAL A 17 -17.15 34.10 3.41
CA VAL A 17 -17.14 34.88 2.18
C VAL A 17 -18.57 35.12 1.74
N LEU A 18 -19.14 36.25 2.17
CA LEU A 18 -20.36 36.84 1.62
C LEU A 18 -20.05 37.47 0.24
N SER A 19 -19.66 36.65 -0.73
CA SER A 19 -19.50 37.06 -2.12
C SER A 19 -20.00 35.92 -2.99
N ALA A 20 -21.14 36.10 -3.66
CA ALA A 20 -21.79 35.06 -4.46
C ALA A 20 -21.01 34.63 -5.73
N HIS A 21 -19.84 35.23 -6.02
CA HIS A 21 -19.15 35.17 -7.32
C HIS A 21 -17.63 34.98 -7.20
N ALA A 22 -17.17 34.11 -6.30
CA ALA A 22 -15.77 33.68 -6.30
C ALA A 22 -15.70 32.16 -6.18
N ALA A 23 -14.89 31.54 -7.04
CA ALA A 23 -14.66 30.09 -7.00
C ALA A 23 -14.18 29.69 -5.60
N GLN A 24 -14.78 28.67 -5.01
CA GLN A 24 -14.48 28.20 -3.65
C GLN A 24 -13.32 27.19 -3.64
N GLU A 25 -12.39 27.31 -2.71
CA GLU A 25 -11.34 26.29 -2.53
C GLU A 25 -11.92 25.00 -1.91
N LEU A 26 -11.66 23.86 -2.53
CA LEU A 26 -12.05 22.54 -2.04
C LEU A 26 -11.02 21.98 -1.06
N THR A 27 -11.49 21.11 -0.16
CA THR A 27 -10.60 20.28 0.65
C THR A 27 -10.01 19.15 -0.20
N PRO A 28 -8.85 18.60 0.18
CA PRO A 28 -8.26 17.47 -0.54
C PRO A 28 -9.22 16.29 -0.73
N GLU A 29 -10.04 15.99 0.29
CA GLU A 29 -10.98 14.87 0.26
C GLU A 29 -12.12 15.11 -0.74
N LYS A 30 -12.65 16.34 -0.80
CA LYS A 30 -13.69 16.71 -1.76
C LYS A 30 -13.14 16.76 -3.19
N ALA A 31 -11.95 17.35 -3.36
CA ALA A 31 -11.29 17.46 -4.66
C ALA A 31 -10.93 16.09 -5.25
N ALA A 32 -10.48 15.13 -4.42
CA ALA A 32 -10.17 13.77 -4.84
C ALA A 32 -11.39 12.98 -5.35
N GLY A 33 -12.60 13.36 -4.92
CA GLY A 33 -13.85 12.73 -5.31
C GLY A 33 -14.47 13.31 -6.58
N LEU A 34 -13.99 14.45 -7.10
CA LEU A 34 -14.57 15.16 -8.24
C LEU A 34 -13.62 15.15 -9.44
N GLN A 35 -14.17 15.07 -10.65
CA GLN A 35 -13.37 15.21 -11.86
C GLN A 35 -13.19 16.70 -12.19
N PRO A 36 -11.95 17.21 -12.26
CA PRO A 36 -11.74 18.57 -12.72
C PRO A 36 -12.01 18.66 -14.22
N PHE A 37 -12.60 19.77 -14.65
CA PHE A 37 -12.80 20.02 -16.08
C PHE A 37 -11.55 20.63 -16.72
N ASP A 38 -10.71 21.30 -15.92
CA ASP A 38 -9.45 21.87 -16.37
C ASP A 38 -8.40 21.91 -15.24
N ARG A 39 -7.12 21.96 -15.61
CA ARG A 39 -5.99 22.17 -14.72
C ARG A 39 -5.18 23.36 -15.20
N ILE A 40 -5.21 24.43 -14.41
CA ILE A 40 -4.49 25.66 -14.72
C ILE A 40 -3.16 25.74 -13.98
N THR A 41 -2.26 26.57 -14.51
CA THR A 41 -1.06 26.98 -13.77
C THR A 41 -0.88 28.48 -13.91
N ILE A 42 -0.91 29.19 -12.79
CA ILE A 42 -0.64 30.62 -12.73
C ILE A 42 0.80 30.86 -12.29
N THR A 43 1.43 31.91 -12.83
CA THR A 43 2.76 32.35 -12.39
C THR A 43 2.66 33.82 -11.98
N GLY A 44 3.14 34.15 -10.79
CA GLY A 44 3.06 35.52 -10.28
C GLY A 44 4.04 35.79 -9.16
N ARG A 45 4.19 37.06 -8.79
CA ARG A 45 4.88 37.46 -7.56
C ARG A 45 3.84 37.52 -6.46
N PHE A 46 3.89 36.55 -5.56
CA PHE A 46 3.03 36.51 -4.38
C PHE A 46 3.92 36.68 -3.15
N ASN A 47 3.56 37.61 -2.28
CA ASN A 47 4.24 37.83 -1.01
C ASN A 47 3.74 36.86 0.06
N ALA A 48 2.54 36.30 -0.13
CA ALA A 48 1.92 35.36 0.79
C ALA A 48 1.02 34.33 0.07
N ILE A 49 0.78 33.19 0.73
CA ILE A 49 -0.02 32.08 0.17
C ILE A 49 -1.46 32.51 -0.12
N ASN A 50 -2.06 33.38 0.72
CA ASN A 50 -3.41 33.89 0.48
C ASN A 50 -3.51 34.75 -0.79
N GLU A 51 -2.46 35.47 -1.17
CA GLU A 51 -2.42 36.22 -2.44
C GLU A 51 -2.41 35.27 -3.63
N ALA A 52 -1.66 34.17 -3.54
CA ALA A 52 -1.65 33.11 -4.53
C ALA A 52 -3.03 32.43 -4.64
N VAL A 53 -3.66 32.10 -3.51
CA VAL A 53 -5.01 31.51 -3.45
C VAL A 53 -6.05 32.45 -4.07
N ALA A 54 -6.02 33.74 -3.73
CA ALA A 54 -6.92 34.74 -4.30
C ALA A 54 -6.74 34.89 -5.82
N ALA A 55 -5.50 34.85 -6.30
CA ALA A 55 -5.21 34.87 -7.73
C ALA A 55 -5.75 33.62 -8.44
N VAL A 56 -5.61 32.43 -7.84
CA VAL A 56 -6.22 31.19 -8.36
C VAL A 56 -7.74 31.31 -8.38
N SER A 57 -8.37 31.75 -7.29
CA SER A 57 -9.82 31.90 -7.19
C SER A 57 -10.38 32.82 -8.28
N HIS A 58 -9.76 33.97 -8.51
CA HIS A 58 -10.17 34.90 -9.55
C HIS A 58 -9.95 34.36 -10.97
N HIS A 59 -8.87 33.61 -11.21
CA HIS A 59 -8.66 32.93 -12.49
C HIS A 59 -9.66 31.78 -12.71
N ALA A 60 -9.96 31.02 -11.66
CA ALA A 60 -10.94 29.94 -11.68
C ALA A 60 -12.34 30.49 -12.00
N ASP A 61 -12.75 31.58 -11.35
CA ASP A 61 -14.03 32.25 -11.59
C ASP A 61 -14.15 32.76 -13.04
N LYS A 62 -13.08 33.39 -13.58
CA LYS A 62 -13.03 33.81 -14.99
C LYS A 62 -13.17 32.67 -15.99
N LEU A 63 -12.75 31.47 -15.60
CA LEU A 63 -12.86 30.26 -16.41
C LEU A 63 -14.18 29.50 -16.14
N GLY A 64 -15.09 30.08 -15.35
CA GLY A 64 -16.41 29.52 -15.05
C GLY A 64 -16.38 28.38 -14.05
N ALA A 65 -15.33 28.28 -13.23
CA ALA A 65 -15.26 27.30 -12.15
C ALA A 65 -16.04 27.78 -10.93
N ASP A 66 -16.88 26.92 -10.37
CA ASP A 66 -17.54 27.16 -9.09
C ASP A 66 -16.61 26.88 -7.90
N SER A 67 -15.61 26.02 -8.12
CA SER A 67 -14.63 25.64 -7.11
C SER A 67 -13.29 25.24 -7.71
N PHE A 68 -12.24 25.27 -6.90
CA PHE A 68 -10.88 24.92 -7.32
C PHE A 68 -10.12 24.18 -6.21
N TYR A 69 -9.05 23.48 -6.56
CA TYR A 69 -8.14 22.86 -5.59
C TYR A 69 -6.69 23.06 -6.02
N ILE A 70 -5.86 23.62 -5.14
CA ILE A 70 -4.43 23.83 -5.42
C ILE A 70 -3.69 22.50 -5.27
N GLN A 71 -3.19 21.98 -6.39
CA GLN A 71 -2.40 20.75 -6.45
C GLN A 71 -0.98 20.94 -5.93
N GLY A 72 -0.44 22.15 -6.09
CA GLY A 72 0.86 22.50 -5.54
C GLY A 72 1.37 23.85 -6.02
N SER A 73 2.33 24.37 -5.27
CA SER A 73 3.07 25.58 -5.60
C SER A 73 4.56 25.29 -5.66
N ASN A 74 5.23 25.74 -6.72
CA ASN A 74 6.68 25.71 -6.81
C ASN A 74 7.22 27.14 -6.60
N SER A 75 7.85 27.36 -5.44
CA SER A 75 8.56 28.60 -5.09
C SER A 75 10.08 28.49 -5.26
N ASN A 76 10.60 27.37 -5.80
CA ASN A 76 12.00 26.97 -5.71
C ASN A 76 12.98 27.73 -6.64
N ASN A 77 12.58 28.84 -7.26
CA ASN A 77 13.50 29.61 -8.09
C ASN A 77 13.84 30.94 -7.41
N ASN A 78 15.14 31.26 -7.35
CA ASN A 78 15.73 32.55 -6.92
C ASN A 78 15.17 33.80 -7.66
N SER A 79 14.16 33.66 -8.52
CA SER A 79 13.54 34.72 -9.31
C SER A 79 12.36 35.42 -8.60
N GLY A 80 11.91 34.93 -7.45
CA GLY A 80 10.80 35.51 -6.68
C GLY A 80 9.41 35.30 -7.29
N ASN A 81 9.31 34.57 -8.40
CA ASN A 81 8.03 34.23 -9.03
C ASN A 81 7.59 32.82 -8.60
N TRP A 82 6.36 32.71 -8.11
CA TRP A 82 5.72 31.46 -7.70
C TRP A 82 4.90 30.90 -8.84
N ARG A 83 4.98 29.59 -9.06
CA ARG A 83 4.12 28.87 -9.99
C ARG A 83 3.11 28.04 -9.20
N VAL A 84 1.83 28.28 -9.37
CA VAL A 84 0.75 27.63 -8.61
C VAL A 84 -0.14 26.88 -9.58
N THR A 85 -0.25 25.57 -9.39
CA THR A 85 -1.08 24.68 -10.21
C THR A 85 -2.36 24.37 -9.47
N ALA A 86 -3.51 24.53 -10.12
CA ALA A 86 -4.82 24.28 -9.53
C ALA A 86 -5.75 23.56 -10.50
N ASP A 87 -6.55 22.65 -9.94
CA ASP A 87 -7.65 21.97 -10.61
C ASP A 87 -8.93 22.77 -10.47
N LEU A 88 -9.73 22.85 -11.54
CA LEU A 88 -10.97 23.62 -11.62
C LEU A 88 -12.18 22.69 -11.74
N TYR A 89 -13.26 23.04 -11.04
CA TYR A 89 -14.46 22.21 -10.95
C TYR A 89 -15.72 23.04 -11.14
N HIS A 90 -16.66 22.53 -11.94
CA HIS A 90 -18.04 23.01 -11.95
C HIS A 90 -18.81 22.46 -10.75
N LYS A 91 -19.91 23.11 -10.38
CA LYS A 91 -20.83 22.65 -9.34
C LYS A 91 -21.43 21.27 -9.64
N SER A 92 -21.56 20.94 -10.93
CA SER A 92 -22.02 19.65 -11.43
C SER A 92 -20.87 18.73 -11.86
N ALA A 93 -19.64 18.96 -11.36
CA ALA A 93 -18.51 18.08 -11.66
C ALA A 93 -18.88 16.63 -11.34
N PRO A 94 -18.73 15.70 -12.29
CA PRO A 94 -19.06 14.31 -12.03
C PRO A 94 -18.12 13.76 -10.95
N GLU A 95 -18.63 12.84 -10.14
CA GLU A 95 -17.75 12.07 -9.25
C GLU A 95 -16.69 11.37 -10.10
N VAL A 96 -15.44 11.37 -9.64
CA VAL A 96 -14.39 10.55 -10.27
C VAL A 96 -14.92 9.13 -10.33
N SER A 97 -14.96 8.56 -11.54
CA SER A 97 -15.40 7.18 -11.71
C SER A 97 -14.62 6.28 -10.78
N LYS A 98 -15.34 5.59 -9.89
CA LYS A 98 -14.81 4.55 -9.01
C LYS A 98 -14.49 3.28 -9.80
N GLU A 99 -14.81 3.24 -11.10
CA GLU A 99 -14.48 2.12 -11.95
C GLU A 99 -12.97 2.11 -12.24
N PRO A 100 -12.28 1.03 -11.86
CA PRO A 100 -10.86 0.91 -12.13
C PRO A 100 -10.60 0.89 -13.63
N LYS A 101 -9.82 1.86 -14.12
CA LYS A 101 -9.30 1.85 -15.50
C LYS A 101 -8.13 0.87 -15.57
N TYR A 102 -8.35 -0.29 -16.17
CA TYR A 102 -7.30 -1.28 -16.39
C TYR A 102 -6.48 -0.98 -17.64
N ARG A 103 -5.21 -1.37 -17.61
CA ARG A 103 -4.44 -1.53 -18.84
C ARG A 103 -4.94 -2.79 -19.55
N ILE A 104 -5.09 -2.73 -20.86
CA ILE A 104 -5.64 -3.82 -21.67
C ILE A 104 -4.56 -4.27 -22.64
N PHE A 105 -4.29 -5.57 -22.65
CA PHE A 105 -3.34 -6.22 -23.57
C PHE A 105 -4.07 -7.38 -24.22
N ASN A 106 -4.02 -7.53 -25.54
CA ASN A 106 -4.77 -8.57 -26.26
C ASN A 106 -6.27 -8.70 -25.89
N GLY A 107 -6.93 -7.63 -25.42
CA GLY A 107 -8.31 -7.67 -24.94
C GLY A 107 -8.50 -8.31 -23.56
N VAL A 108 -7.42 -8.49 -22.79
CA VAL A 108 -7.40 -9.02 -21.42
C VAL A 108 -6.92 -7.91 -20.48
N ASN A 109 -7.65 -7.67 -19.40
CA ASN A 109 -7.33 -6.61 -18.44
C ASN A 109 -6.16 -7.04 -17.54
N GLU A 110 -5.21 -6.15 -17.30
CA GLU A 110 -4.22 -6.33 -16.25
C GLU A 110 -4.77 -5.83 -14.92
N LEU A 111 -4.90 -6.73 -13.95
CA LEU A 111 -5.37 -6.37 -12.62
C LEU A 111 -4.23 -5.78 -11.77
N PRO A 112 -4.49 -4.71 -10.99
CA PRO A 112 -3.60 -4.32 -9.93
C PRO A 112 -3.60 -5.36 -8.81
N LYS A 113 -2.50 -5.44 -8.06
CA LYS A 113 -2.29 -6.39 -6.95
C LYS A 113 -3.46 -6.42 -5.97
N GLU A 114 -3.91 -5.24 -5.54
CA GLU A 114 -4.98 -5.08 -4.54
C GLU A 114 -6.31 -5.70 -4.97
N GLN A 115 -6.57 -5.80 -6.28
CA GLN A 115 -7.79 -6.42 -6.80
C GLN A 115 -7.58 -7.89 -7.14
N ALA A 116 -6.42 -8.22 -7.72
CA ALA A 116 -6.05 -9.60 -8.03
C ALA A 116 -6.08 -10.51 -6.79
N TYR A 117 -5.71 -9.98 -5.61
CA TYR A 117 -5.71 -10.73 -4.36
C TYR A 117 -7.11 -10.86 -3.74
N LEU A 118 -8.11 -10.12 -4.22
CA LEU A 118 -9.50 -10.26 -3.80
C LEU A 118 -10.31 -11.22 -4.68
N LEU A 119 -9.73 -11.72 -5.78
CA LEU A 119 -10.40 -12.59 -6.73
C LEU A 119 -9.77 -13.98 -6.75
N GLU A 120 -10.58 -15.02 -6.94
CA GLU A 120 -10.09 -16.38 -7.11
C GLU A 120 -9.69 -16.57 -8.57
N PRO A 121 -8.41 -16.83 -8.87
CA PRO A 121 -8.01 -17.21 -10.23
C PRO A 121 -8.57 -18.59 -10.55
N TYR A 122 -8.74 -18.92 -11.83
CA TYR A 122 -9.19 -20.27 -12.21
C TYR A 122 -8.05 -21.13 -12.79
N ASP A 123 -6.99 -20.49 -13.29
CA ASP A 123 -5.80 -21.17 -13.81
C ASP A 123 -4.60 -20.20 -13.80
N THR A 124 -3.45 -20.68 -14.28
CA THR A 124 -2.21 -19.93 -14.49
C THR A 124 -1.77 -20.01 -15.95
N VAL A 125 -1.05 -18.99 -16.40
CA VAL A 125 -0.26 -19.03 -17.63
C VAL A 125 1.22 -18.88 -17.29
N ARG A 126 2.06 -19.59 -18.05
CA ARG A 126 3.52 -19.49 -17.96
C ARG A 126 4.05 -19.11 -19.32
N VAL A 127 4.87 -18.06 -19.35
CA VAL A 127 5.56 -17.63 -20.56
C VAL A 127 7.05 -17.50 -20.25
N SER A 128 7.88 -17.81 -21.24
CA SER A 128 9.32 -17.73 -21.11
C SER A 128 9.93 -17.16 -22.39
N GLY A 129 10.89 -16.26 -22.25
CA GLY A 129 11.56 -15.67 -23.40
C GLY A 129 12.34 -14.41 -23.05
N PHE A 130 12.96 -13.82 -24.08
CA PHE A 130 13.60 -12.53 -24.01
C PHE A 130 12.56 -11.43 -24.28
N TYR A 131 12.37 -10.52 -23.33
CA TYR A 131 11.43 -9.39 -23.43
C TYR A 131 12.19 -8.08 -23.25
N ARG A 132 11.97 -7.12 -24.16
CA ARG A 132 12.71 -5.84 -24.14
C ARG A 132 12.12 -4.85 -23.14
N SER A 133 10.86 -5.02 -22.80
CA SER A 133 10.11 -4.10 -21.94
C SER A 133 9.00 -4.83 -21.18
N GLN A 134 8.49 -4.20 -20.11
CA GLN A 134 7.35 -4.75 -19.37
C GLN A 134 6.08 -4.89 -20.24
N PRO A 135 5.73 -3.95 -21.14
CA PRO A 135 4.63 -4.15 -22.09
C PRO A 135 4.76 -5.42 -22.94
N ASP A 136 5.98 -5.81 -23.36
CA ASP A 136 6.18 -7.05 -24.13
C ASP A 136 5.87 -8.30 -23.29
N VAL A 137 6.25 -8.28 -22.00
CA VAL A 137 5.89 -9.34 -21.05
C VAL A 137 4.38 -9.41 -20.91
N ASN A 138 3.72 -8.27 -20.68
CA ASN A 138 2.28 -8.16 -20.51
C ASN A 138 1.52 -8.66 -21.75
N GLU A 139 1.99 -8.29 -22.94
CA GLU A 139 1.42 -8.72 -24.23
C GLU A 139 1.52 -10.24 -24.40
N ALA A 140 2.69 -10.83 -24.11
CA ALA A 140 2.89 -12.28 -24.19
C ALA A 140 2.02 -13.05 -23.18
N VAL A 141 1.94 -12.57 -21.94
CA VAL A 141 1.05 -13.14 -20.91
C VAL A 141 -0.40 -13.05 -21.34
N ALA A 142 -0.85 -11.88 -21.80
CA ALA A 142 -2.22 -11.65 -22.20
C ALA A 142 -2.63 -12.49 -23.41
N LYS A 143 -1.72 -12.71 -24.37
CA LYS A 143 -1.93 -13.61 -25.51
C LYS A 143 -2.23 -15.04 -25.06
N GLU A 144 -1.43 -15.60 -24.14
CA GLU A 144 -1.69 -16.94 -23.60
C GLU A 144 -2.92 -16.98 -22.69
N ALA A 145 -3.17 -15.92 -21.93
CA ALA A 145 -4.36 -15.78 -21.10
C ALA A 145 -5.65 -15.78 -21.94
N ARG A 146 -5.66 -15.05 -23.06
CA ARG A 146 -6.79 -14.97 -23.99
C ARG A 146 -7.13 -16.33 -24.60
N LYS A 147 -6.11 -17.12 -24.99
CA LYS A 147 -6.31 -18.49 -25.50
C LYS A 147 -7.03 -19.39 -24.49
N LYS A 148 -6.84 -19.13 -23.19
CA LYS A 148 -7.51 -19.83 -22.10
C LYS A 148 -8.86 -19.20 -21.71
N GLY A 149 -9.33 -18.18 -22.43
CA GLY A 149 -10.59 -17.50 -22.18
C GLY A 149 -10.60 -16.68 -20.90
N ALA A 150 -9.49 -16.01 -20.59
CA ALA A 150 -9.36 -15.10 -19.46
C ALA A 150 -9.91 -13.71 -19.81
N ALA A 151 -10.62 -13.09 -18.88
CA ALA A 151 -11.00 -11.68 -18.96
C ALA A 151 -9.93 -10.77 -18.36
N SER A 152 -9.15 -11.28 -17.40
CA SER A 152 -8.11 -10.51 -16.75
C SER A 152 -6.92 -11.39 -16.32
N PHE A 153 -5.75 -10.78 -16.10
CA PHE A 153 -4.55 -11.46 -15.61
C PHE A 153 -3.82 -10.64 -14.54
N PHE A 154 -3.01 -11.32 -13.74
CA PHE A 154 -2.07 -10.71 -12.78
C PHE A 154 -0.75 -11.47 -12.78
N ILE A 155 0.36 -10.81 -13.06
CA ILE A 155 1.69 -11.43 -13.01
C ILE A 155 2.07 -11.64 -11.54
N VAL A 156 2.05 -12.90 -11.10
CA VAL A 156 2.38 -13.29 -9.73
C VAL A 156 3.89 -13.53 -9.55
N ARG A 157 4.60 -13.83 -10.63
CA ARG A 157 6.04 -14.14 -10.58
C ARG A 157 6.71 -13.79 -11.91
N GLN A 158 7.86 -13.15 -11.84
CA GLN A 158 8.73 -12.84 -12.97
C GLN A 158 10.17 -13.00 -12.49
N ILE A 159 10.93 -13.89 -13.12
CA ILE A 159 12.31 -14.20 -12.75
C ILE A 159 13.20 -14.10 -13.96
N ASP A 160 14.34 -13.43 -13.81
CA ASP A 160 15.42 -13.41 -14.78
C ASP A 160 16.26 -14.68 -14.66
N ALA A 161 16.41 -15.40 -15.76
CA ALA A 161 17.31 -16.52 -15.95
C ALA A 161 18.64 -16.03 -16.54
N ASN A 162 19.74 -16.70 -16.15
CA ASN A 162 21.07 -16.51 -16.74
C ASN A 162 21.51 -15.02 -16.78
N GLN A 163 21.50 -14.34 -15.63
CA GLN A 163 21.99 -12.96 -15.51
C GLN A 163 21.30 -11.94 -16.44
N GLY A 164 19.98 -12.06 -16.63
CA GLY A 164 19.15 -11.04 -17.28
C GLY A 164 18.84 -11.26 -18.77
N GLY A 165 19.21 -12.42 -19.33
CA GLY A 165 18.90 -12.76 -20.71
C GLY A 165 17.44 -13.18 -20.91
N ASN A 166 17.03 -14.32 -20.36
CA ASN A 166 15.67 -14.83 -20.53
C ASN A 166 14.86 -14.65 -19.25
N GLN A 167 13.56 -14.44 -19.38
CA GLN A 167 12.66 -14.34 -18.23
C GLN A 167 11.71 -15.53 -18.16
N PHE A 168 11.39 -15.97 -16.95
CA PHE A 168 10.32 -16.93 -16.65
C PHE A 168 9.21 -16.22 -15.89
N ILE A 169 8.05 -16.09 -16.55
CA ILE A 169 6.90 -15.37 -16.01
C ILE A 169 5.76 -16.34 -15.76
N THR A 170 5.10 -16.16 -14.62
CA THR A 170 3.87 -16.86 -14.27
C THR A 170 2.82 -15.82 -13.87
N ALA A 171 1.64 -15.93 -14.47
CA ALA A 171 0.51 -15.07 -14.18
C ALA A 171 -0.71 -15.90 -13.80
N TYR A 172 -1.51 -15.37 -12.87
CA TYR A 172 -2.87 -15.83 -12.64
C TYR A 172 -3.80 -15.28 -13.70
N ILE A 173 -4.81 -16.06 -14.05
CA ILE A 173 -5.86 -15.66 -14.98
C ILE A 173 -7.24 -15.81 -14.35
N TYR A 174 -8.12 -14.87 -14.70
CA TYR A 174 -9.42 -14.65 -14.06
C TYR A 174 -10.53 -14.61 -15.10
N LYS A 175 -11.69 -15.15 -14.75
CA LYS A 175 -12.93 -14.97 -15.51
C LYS A 175 -13.51 -13.58 -15.26
N ALA A 176 -14.42 -13.13 -16.11
CA ALA A 176 -15.11 -11.85 -15.93
C ALA A 176 -15.96 -11.85 -14.64
N ASP A 177 -16.48 -13.02 -14.27
CA ASP A 177 -17.29 -13.32 -13.09
C ASP A 177 -16.48 -14.02 -11.98
N ALA A 178 -15.15 -13.78 -11.93
CA ALA A 178 -14.28 -14.43 -10.95
C ALA A 178 -14.82 -14.28 -9.51
N PRO A 179 -14.99 -15.39 -8.76
CA PRO A 179 -15.48 -15.34 -7.39
C PRO A 179 -14.57 -14.48 -6.50
N LYS A 180 -15.17 -13.73 -5.58
CA LYS A 180 -14.41 -12.99 -4.58
C LYS A 180 -13.85 -13.94 -3.52
N ARG A 181 -12.59 -13.76 -3.18
CA ARG A 181 -11.91 -14.49 -2.10
C ARG A 181 -12.40 -13.98 -0.75
N ARG A 182 -12.66 -14.91 0.16
CA ARG A 182 -12.80 -14.58 1.59
C ARG A 182 -11.40 -14.35 2.16
N VAL A 183 -11.04 -13.08 2.30
CA VAL A 183 -9.76 -12.65 2.85
C VAL A 183 -9.94 -11.66 4.00
N GLN A 184 -8.89 -11.48 4.79
CA GLN A 184 -8.82 -10.52 5.88
C GLN A 184 -7.55 -9.66 5.77
N SER A 185 -7.55 -8.50 6.41
CA SER A 185 -6.37 -7.63 6.45
C SER A 185 -5.16 -8.37 7.05
N PRO A 186 -3.93 -8.16 6.56
CA PRO A 186 -2.73 -8.62 7.26
C PRO A 186 -2.53 -7.94 8.63
N ASP A 187 -3.21 -6.82 8.88
CA ASP A 187 -3.03 -5.96 10.06
C ASP A 187 -3.93 -6.33 11.24
N VAL A 188 -4.69 -7.43 11.13
CA VAL A 188 -5.57 -7.92 12.19
C VAL A 188 -4.77 -8.38 13.41
N ILE A 189 -5.37 -8.24 14.60
CA ILE A 189 -4.82 -8.67 15.88
C ILE A 189 -4.89 -10.20 15.96
N PRO A 190 -3.82 -10.91 16.33
CA PRO A 190 -3.86 -12.37 16.47
C PRO A 190 -4.96 -12.81 17.45
N ALA A 191 -5.80 -13.75 17.05
CA ALA A 191 -6.96 -14.18 17.83
C ALA A 191 -6.59 -14.79 19.19
N ASP A 192 -5.44 -15.46 19.26
CA ASP A 192 -4.92 -16.14 20.44
C ASP A 192 -4.00 -15.27 21.31
N SER A 193 -3.90 -13.97 21.00
CA SER A 193 -3.23 -12.96 21.82
C SER A 193 -4.13 -12.42 22.93
N ASP A 194 -3.54 -11.79 23.96
CA ASP A 194 -4.30 -11.11 25.01
C ASP A 194 -5.16 -9.96 24.45
N ALA A 195 -4.61 -9.21 23.50
CA ALA A 195 -5.33 -8.15 22.80
C ALA A 195 -6.50 -8.71 21.98
N GLY A 196 -6.30 -9.83 21.28
CA GLY A 196 -7.34 -10.53 20.53
C GLY A 196 -8.48 -10.99 21.43
N ARG A 197 -8.17 -11.65 22.55
CA ARG A 197 -9.17 -12.07 23.54
C ARG A 197 -9.94 -10.90 24.14
N THR A 198 -9.26 -9.80 24.44
CA THR A 198 -9.87 -8.58 24.96
C THR A 198 -10.81 -7.93 23.94
N ALA A 199 -10.37 -7.83 22.68
CA ALA A 199 -11.15 -7.25 21.59
C ALA A 199 -12.39 -8.11 21.26
N LEU A 200 -12.27 -9.44 21.29
CA LEU A 200 -13.40 -10.36 21.15
C LEU A 200 -14.41 -10.19 22.30
N ALA A 201 -13.94 -10.03 23.53
CA ALA A 201 -14.81 -9.81 24.70
C ALA A 201 -15.53 -8.45 24.64
N ALA A 202 -14.86 -7.41 24.13
CA ALA A 202 -15.46 -6.08 23.94
C ALA A 202 -16.54 -6.05 22.84
N GLY A 203 -16.43 -6.95 21.84
CA GLY A 203 -17.40 -7.05 20.75
C GLY A 203 -17.35 -5.87 19.77
N GLY A 204 -18.35 -5.82 18.88
CA GLY A 204 -18.53 -4.73 17.92
C GLY A 204 -17.32 -4.50 17.01
N ALA A 205 -16.92 -3.22 16.87
CA ALA A 205 -15.81 -2.82 16.01
C ALA A 205 -14.44 -3.38 16.45
N ALA A 206 -14.24 -3.63 17.75
CA ALA A 206 -12.99 -4.20 18.26
C ALA A 206 -12.82 -5.66 17.82
N ALA A 207 -13.89 -6.46 17.91
CA ALA A 207 -13.88 -7.85 17.47
C ALA A 207 -13.69 -7.99 15.95
N ALA A 208 -14.12 -7.02 15.15
CA ALA A 208 -13.94 -7.02 13.70
C ALA A 208 -12.46 -6.91 13.26
N ASN A 209 -11.59 -6.38 14.13
CA ASN A 209 -10.15 -6.25 13.88
C ASN A 209 -9.34 -7.48 14.34
N VAL A 210 -10.01 -8.51 14.89
CA VAL A 210 -9.37 -9.75 15.34
C VAL A 210 -9.29 -10.75 14.19
N GLU A 211 -8.15 -11.42 14.08
CA GLU A 211 -7.91 -12.46 13.09
C GLU A 211 -8.97 -13.56 13.16
N ILE A 212 -9.44 -13.97 11.99
CA ILE A 212 -10.28 -15.15 11.84
C ILE A 212 -9.38 -16.32 11.46
N PRO A 213 -9.19 -17.33 12.32
CA PRO A 213 -8.35 -18.48 12.01
C PRO A 213 -8.80 -19.18 10.72
N GLY A 214 -7.82 -19.50 9.86
CA GLY A 214 -8.06 -20.17 8.58
C GLY A 214 -8.49 -19.26 7.43
N VAL A 215 -8.69 -17.96 7.66
CA VAL A 215 -8.97 -16.99 6.58
C VAL A 215 -7.67 -16.46 5.98
N ALA A 216 -7.59 -16.44 4.65
CA ALA A 216 -6.41 -15.98 3.94
C ALA A 216 -6.19 -14.47 4.10
N SER A 217 -4.94 -14.01 4.04
CA SER A 217 -4.63 -12.58 4.02
C SER A 217 -4.91 -11.96 2.65
N SER A 218 -5.49 -10.76 2.64
CA SER A 218 -5.63 -9.91 1.44
C SER A 218 -4.28 -9.44 0.90
N GLY A 219 -3.20 -9.53 1.69
CA GLY A 219 -1.84 -9.22 1.27
C GLY A 219 -1.13 -10.34 0.51
N SER A 220 -1.80 -11.49 0.28
CA SER A 220 -1.20 -12.66 -0.37
C SER A 220 -2.05 -13.22 -1.53
N PRO A 221 -1.41 -13.73 -2.59
CA PRO A 221 -2.11 -14.38 -3.70
C PRO A 221 -2.84 -15.66 -3.27
N SER A 222 -3.76 -16.15 -4.12
CA SER A 222 -4.35 -17.49 -3.93
C SER A 222 -3.26 -18.56 -4.05
N ARG A 223 -3.40 -19.64 -3.28
CA ARG A 223 -2.49 -20.80 -3.29
C ARG A 223 -3.12 -22.05 -3.87
N ASN A 224 -4.42 -21.99 -4.14
CA ASN A 224 -5.21 -23.16 -4.54
C ASN A 224 -5.03 -23.49 -6.03
N VAL A 225 -4.42 -22.58 -6.79
CA VAL A 225 -4.38 -22.62 -8.25
C VAL A 225 -2.94 -22.61 -8.74
N GLY A 226 -2.61 -23.59 -9.57
CA GLY A 226 -1.26 -23.80 -10.09
C GLY A 226 -0.28 -24.38 -9.05
N ARG A 227 0.98 -24.54 -9.47
CA ARG A 227 2.07 -25.07 -8.64
C ARG A 227 2.98 -23.98 -8.08
N LEU A 228 2.42 -22.81 -7.76
CA LEU A 228 3.22 -21.70 -7.23
C LEU A 228 3.71 -21.98 -5.80
N PHE A 229 3.00 -22.81 -5.03
CA PHE A 229 3.43 -23.23 -3.70
C PHE A 229 4.76 -24.01 -3.71
N GLU A 230 5.16 -24.63 -4.83
CA GLU A 230 6.43 -25.36 -4.95
C GLU A 230 7.64 -24.42 -5.05
N THR A 231 7.43 -23.14 -5.42
CA THR A 231 8.51 -22.18 -5.67
C THR A 231 8.37 -20.85 -4.92
N GLN A 232 7.27 -20.65 -4.19
CA GLN A 232 7.09 -19.49 -3.32
C GLN A 232 7.44 -19.85 -1.87
N ALA A 233 8.52 -19.25 -1.36
CA ALA A 233 8.95 -19.40 0.03
C ALA A 233 8.01 -18.70 1.04
N SER A 234 7.19 -17.76 0.59
CA SER A 234 6.26 -17.04 1.48
C SER A 234 5.06 -17.92 1.84
N THR A 235 4.80 -18.08 3.14
CA THR A 235 3.67 -18.86 3.66
C THR A 235 2.35 -18.08 3.67
N GLY A 236 2.39 -16.76 3.39
CA GLY A 236 1.22 -15.88 3.42
C GLY A 236 0.58 -15.77 4.80
N LYS A 237 1.28 -16.30 5.79
CA LYS A 237 1.03 -16.19 7.22
C LYS A 237 2.02 -15.18 7.79
N ARG A 238 1.77 -14.75 9.02
CA ARG A 238 2.76 -13.97 9.77
C ARG A 238 4.09 -14.72 9.83
N TYR A 239 5.18 -13.98 9.85
CA TYR A 239 6.50 -14.56 9.95
C TYR A 239 6.64 -15.26 11.30
N THR A 240 6.92 -16.56 11.28
CA THR A 240 6.98 -17.41 12.48
C THR A 240 8.37 -18.00 12.60
N VAL A 241 9.00 -17.78 13.75
CA VAL A 241 10.23 -18.48 14.14
C VAL A 241 9.84 -19.71 14.94
N THR A 242 10.25 -20.88 14.45
CA THR A 242 10.14 -22.14 15.18
C THR A 242 11.46 -22.43 15.88
N LEU A 243 11.45 -22.44 17.21
CA LEU A 243 12.61 -22.76 18.04
C LEU A 243 12.87 -24.28 18.06
N PRO A 244 14.08 -24.74 18.43
CA PRO A 244 14.43 -26.17 18.47
C PRO A 244 13.52 -27.03 19.36
N ASN A 245 12.89 -26.43 20.36
CA ASN A 245 11.93 -27.09 21.26
C ASN A 245 10.49 -27.11 20.68
N GLY A 246 10.30 -26.72 19.43
CA GLY A 246 8.99 -26.63 18.76
C GLY A 246 8.17 -25.38 19.11
N THR A 247 8.65 -24.51 20.01
CA THR A 247 7.95 -23.26 20.34
C THR A 247 7.93 -22.34 19.12
N GLN A 248 6.74 -21.84 18.79
CA GLN A 248 6.55 -20.90 17.69
C GLN A 248 6.35 -19.49 18.24
N ILE A 249 7.15 -18.56 17.76
CA ILE A 249 7.06 -17.14 18.09
C ILE A 249 6.83 -16.36 16.80
N GLN A 250 5.80 -15.51 16.77
CA GLN A 250 5.41 -14.79 15.57
C GLN A 250 5.84 -13.31 15.63
N GLU A 251 6.32 -12.78 14.52
CA GLU A 251 6.54 -11.35 14.37
C GLU A 251 5.24 -10.67 13.91
N VAL A 252 4.83 -9.63 14.62
CA VAL A 252 3.70 -8.78 14.24
C VAL A 252 4.21 -7.51 13.55
N ASN A 253 3.44 -7.02 12.57
CA ASN A 253 3.77 -5.78 11.88
C ASN A 253 3.49 -4.56 12.78
N ASN A 254 3.94 -3.37 12.35
CA ASN A 254 3.80 -2.15 13.14
C ASN A 254 2.33 -1.78 13.43
N VAL A 255 1.41 -2.02 12.49
CA VAL A 255 -0.02 -1.71 12.64
C VAL A 255 -0.65 -2.64 13.67
N THR A 256 -0.40 -3.94 13.57
CA THR A 256 -0.84 -4.93 14.56
C THR A 256 -0.23 -4.63 15.94
N ALA A 257 1.06 -4.34 16.01
CA ALA A 257 1.75 -4.02 17.26
C ALA A 257 1.16 -2.78 17.95
N SER A 258 0.81 -1.73 17.19
CA SER A 258 0.19 -0.51 17.75
C SER A 258 -1.19 -0.74 18.35
N GLN A 259 -1.86 -1.84 18.01
CA GLN A 259 -3.15 -2.25 18.55
C GLN A 259 -3.01 -3.21 19.75
N MET A 260 -1.79 -3.59 20.10
CA MET A 260 -1.48 -4.53 21.18
C MET A 260 -0.76 -3.80 22.31
N VAL A 261 -0.93 -4.27 23.54
CA VAL A 261 -0.20 -3.74 24.70
C VAL A 261 0.97 -4.68 25.00
N PRO A 262 2.23 -4.22 24.90
CA PRO A 262 3.37 -5.05 25.24
C PRO A 262 3.41 -5.29 26.74
N PHE A 263 3.67 -6.53 27.15
CA PHE A 263 3.82 -6.85 28.58
C PHE A 263 5.27 -6.65 29.05
N ASP A 264 6.23 -6.65 28.13
CA ASP A 264 7.65 -6.49 28.39
C ASP A 264 8.38 -6.11 27.09
N SER A 265 9.65 -5.75 27.18
CA SER A 265 10.54 -5.51 26.04
C SER A 265 11.90 -6.17 26.26
N ILE A 266 12.67 -6.30 25.19
CA ILE A 266 14.05 -6.76 25.22
C ILE A 266 14.92 -5.81 24.42
N THR A 267 16.14 -5.58 24.89
CA THR A 267 17.19 -4.90 24.12
C THR A 267 18.49 -5.69 24.26
N PHE A 268 19.15 -5.97 23.15
CA PHE A 268 20.42 -6.69 23.14
C PHE A 268 21.26 -6.29 21.94
N SER A 269 22.57 -6.46 22.08
CA SER A 269 23.53 -6.23 20.99
C SER A 269 24.18 -7.55 20.60
N GLY A 270 24.49 -7.70 19.31
CA GLY A 270 25.19 -8.86 18.80
C GLY A 270 25.72 -8.65 17.40
N HIS A 271 26.49 -9.63 16.94
CA HIS A 271 26.92 -9.71 15.56
C HIS A 271 25.99 -10.68 14.83
N PHE A 272 25.26 -10.18 13.82
CA PHE A 272 24.30 -10.97 13.07
C PHE A 272 24.67 -10.92 11.58
N TYR A 273 24.64 -12.07 10.93
CA TYR A 273 24.97 -12.19 9.50
C TYR A 273 23.75 -11.92 8.61
N SER A 274 22.55 -12.11 9.16
CA SER A 274 21.29 -11.95 8.43
C SER A 274 20.15 -11.49 9.34
N MET A 275 19.07 -10.97 8.73
CA MET A 275 17.84 -10.65 9.47
C MET A 275 17.16 -11.90 10.05
N THR A 276 17.33 -13.06 9.41
CA THR A 276 16.86 -14.34 9.98
C THR A 276 17.55 -14.69 11.28
N ASP A 277 18.84 -14.35 11.43
CA ASP A 277 19.57 -14.53 12.69
C ASP A 277 19.03 -13.59 13.77
N VAL A 278 18.77 -12.33 13.39
CA VAL A 278 18.14 -11.33 14.28
C VAL A 278 16.80 -11.86 14.78
N SER A 279 15.89 -12.26 13.88
CA SER A 279 14.57 -12.78 14.25
C SER A 279 14.66 -14.03 15.12
N SER A 280 15.60 -14.93 14.83
CA SER A 280 15.85 -16.14 15.65
C SER A 280 16.28 -15.78 17.08
N GLU A 281 17.19 -14.82 17.22
CA GLU A 281 17.70 -14.37 18.51
C GLU A 281 16.69 -13.55 19.31
N VAL A 282 15.84 -12.76 18.64
CA VAL A 282 14.68 -12.09 19.24
C VAL A 282 13.69 -13.15 19.75
N ALA A 283 13.30 -14.11 18.91
CA ALA A 283 12.35 -15.16 19.26
C ALA A 283 12.84 -16.03 20.44
N LYS A 284 14.13 -16.40 20.48
CA LYS A 284 14.71 -17.13 21.62
C LYS A 284 14.55 -16.38 22.93
N ARG A 285 14.79 -15.06 22.93
CA ARG A 285 14.67 -14.21 24.14
C ARG A 285 13.21 -13.95 24.49
N ALA A 286 12.37 -13.73 23.50
CA ALA A 286 10.93 -13.58 23.64
C ALA A 286 10.29 -14.82 24.29
N ALA A 287 10.65 -16.02 23.81
CA ALA A 287 10.17 -17.29 24.37
C ALA A 287 10.59 -17.48 25.84
N LYS A 288 11.81 -17.09 26.22
CA LYS A 288 12.26 -17.14 27.63
C LYS A 288 11.42 -16.26 28.56
N LYS A 289 10.90 -15.15 28.05
CA LYS A 289 9.96 -14.27 28.77
C LYS A 289 8.49 -14.69 28.62
N GLY A 290 8.24 -15.81 27.93
CA GLY A 290 6.91 -16.35 27.69
C GLY A 290 6.05 -15.52 26.74
N ALA A 291 6.67 -14.78 25.81
CA ALA A 291 5.95 -14.10 24.75
C ALA A 291 5.49 -15.11 23.68
N LYS A 292 4.39 -14.81 23.00
CA LYS A 292 3.97 -15.51 21.77
C LYS A 292 4.25 -14.68 20.52
N TYR A 293 4.23 -13.35 20.67
CA TYR A 293 4.52 -12.42 19.59
C TYR A 293 5.60 -11.43 19.98
N TYR A 294 6.28 -10.89 18.99
CA TYR A 294 7.16 -9.75 19.17
C TYR A 294 7.04 -8.75 18.02
N HIS A 295 7.50 -7.54 18.27
CA HIS A 295 7.70 -6.52 17.25
C HIS A 295 9.06 -5.86 17.44
N VAL A 296 9.91 -5.86 16.41
CA VAL A 296 11.21 -5.17 16.50
C VAL A 296 10.97 -3.66 16.37
N THR A 297 11.15 -2.93 17.47
CA THR A 297 10.91 -1.48 17.55
C THR A 297 12.08 -0.66 17.03
N ARG A 298 13.30 -1.17 17.18
CA ARG A 298 14.50 -0.44 16.75
C ARG A 298 15.63 -1.38 16.38
N GLN A 299 16.33 -1.03 15.30
CA GLN A 299 17.59 -1.64 14.90
C GLN A 299 18.58 -0.52 14.58
N TRP A 300 19.75 -0.52 15.21
CA TRP A 300 20.79 0.44 14.87
C TRP A 300 22.18 -0.16 15.02
N GLN A 301 23.06 0.24 14.11
CA GLN A 301 24.44 -0.21 14.08
C GLN A 301 25.27 0.69 14.99
N ASN A 302 26.10 0.09 15.84
CA ASN A 302 27.03 0.87 16.65
C ASN A 302 28.22 1.28 15.78
N GLY A 303 28.61 2.57 15.85
CA GLY A 303 29.55 3.22 14.93
C GLY A 303 30.97 2.65 14.88
N SER A 304 31.29 1.68 15.75
CA SER A 304 32.58 0.99 15.78
C SER A 304 32.35 -0.52 15.90
N GLY A 305 32.45 -1.26 14.79
CA GLY A 305 32.69 -2.71 14.84
C GLY A 305 31.55 -3.66 14.46
N GLY A 306 30.66 -3.32 13.52
CA GLY A 306 29.74 -4.29 12.89
C GLY A 306 28.69 -4.93 13.81
N ASN A 307 28.57 -4.47 15.06
CA ASN A 307 27.57 -4.92 16.01
C ASN A 307 26.26 -4.16 15.81
N LEU A 308 25.16 -4.89 15.84
CA LEU A 308 23.80 -4.39 15.71
C LEU A 308 23.11 -4.48 17.07
N THR A 309 22.50 -3.39 17.50
CA THR A 309 21.64 -3.37 18.69
C THR A 309 20.18 -3.44 18.24
N ILE A 310 19.44 -4.37 18.84
CA ILE A 310 18.05 -4.67 18.55
C ILE A 310 17.22 -4.43 19.80
N SER A 311 16.12 -3.69 19.65
CA SER A 311 15.07 -3.56 20.64
C SER A 311 13.78 -4.16 20.10
N ALA A 312 13.06 -4.93 20.91
CA ALA A 312 11.79 -5.54 20.54
C ALA A 312 10.80 -5.55 21.71
N ASP A 313 9.54 -5.26 21.37
CA ASP A 313 8.40 -5.37 22.27
C ASP A 313 7.84 -6.79 22.25
N LEU A 314 7.35 -7.26 23.40
CA LEU A 314 6.87 -8.61 23.61
C LEU A 314 5.38 -8.64 23.95
N PHE A 315 4.65 -9.56 23.33
CA PHE A 315 3.21 -9.70 23.51
C PHE A 315 2.82 -11.16 23.83
N LYS A 316 1.71 -11.32 24.54
CA LYS A 316 1.11 -12.60 24.91
C LYS A 316 0.12 -13.10 23.87
#